data_AF-A0A7Y7I0Y5-F1
#
_entry.id   AF-A0A7Y7I0Y5-F1
#
_cell.length_a   1.000
_cell.length_b   1.000
_cell.length_c   1.000
_cell.angle_alpha   90.00
_cell.angle_beta   90.00
_cell.angle_gamma   90.00
#
_symmetry.space_group_name_H-M   'P 1'
#
loop_
_entity.id
_entity.type
_entity.pdbx_description
1 polymer ?
#
loop_
_entity_poly.entity_id
_entity_poly.type
_entity_poly.pdbx_seq_one_letter_code
_entity_poly.pdbx_strand_id
1 'polypeptide(L)'
;MKPPLIFFFKAVAALLALGFVLTVVPLFIAAMLPRGNRMADRLRLFASYVPIAVMSCIARFEILVAMVVIVFGLTVALLHA
;
A
#
# COMPACT_ATOMS: atom_id res chain seq x y z
N MET A 1 0.23 -27.35 -1.17
CA MET A 1 0.32 -26.09 -0.40
C MET A 1 -0.42 -25.00 -1.18
N LYS A 2 -1.44 -24.37 -0.59
CA LYS A 2 -2.24 -23.32 -1.26
C LYS A 2 -1.34 -22.09 -1.49
N PRO A 3 -1.30 -21.50 -2.68
CA PRO A 3 -0.23 -20.61 -3.07
C PRO A 3 -0.26 -19.31 -2.24
N PRO A 4 0.90 -18.81 -1.78
CA PRO A 4 1.04 -17.57 -1.00
C PRO A 4 0.51 -16.33 -1.74
N LEU A 5 0.26 -16.44 -3.04
CA LEU A 5 -0.38 -15.43 -3.89
C LEU A 5 -1.73 -14.93 -3.36
N ILE A 6 -2.59 -15.80 -2.84
CA ILE A 6 -3.91 -15.36 -2.34
C ILE A 6 -3.76 -14.45 -1.12
N PHE A 7 -2.81 -14.77 -0.23
CA PHE A 7 -2.50 -13.91 0.90
C PHE A 7 -1.94 -12.56 0.44
N PHE A 8 -1.10 -12.58 -0.60
CA PHE A 8 -0.54 -11.37 -1.20
C PHE A 8 -1.62 -10.45 -1.80
N PHE A 9 -2.52 -11.00 -2.62
CA PHE A 9 -3.64 -10.23 -3.17
C PHE A 9 -4.55 -9.66 -2.07
N LYS A 10 -4.77 -10.42 -0.98
CA LYS A 10 -5.51 -9.91 0.18
C LYS A 10 -4.76 -8.77 0.88
N ALA A 11 -3.45 -8.87 1.04
CA ALA A 11 -2.63 -7.83 1.65
C ALA A 11 -2.64 -6.55 0.79
N VAL A 12 -2.45 -6.67 -0.52
CA VAL A 12 -2.54 -5.53 -1.46
C VAL A 12 -3.93 -4.90 -1.43
N ALA A 13 -5.00 -5.70 -1.46
CA ALA A 13 -6.37 -5.22 -1.38
C ALA A 13 -6.64 -4.48 -0.05
N ALA A 14 -6.15 -5.00 1.08
CA ALA A 14 -6.26 -4.35 2.37
C ALA A 14 -5.48 -3.02 2.41
N LEU A 15 -4.29 -2.97 1.82
CA LEU A 15 -3.47 -1.76 1.74
C LEU A 15 -4.12 -0.67 0.88
N LEU A 16 -4.72 -1.07 -0.25
CA LEU A 16 -5.50 -0.19 -1.11
C LEU A 16 -6.75 0.34 -0.39
N ALA A 17 -7.48 -0.52 0.29
CA ALA A 17 -8.67 -0.13 1.06
C ALA A 17 -8.30 0.85 2.19
N LEU A 18 -7.23 0.56 2.94
CA LEU A 18 -6.74 1.42 4.00
C LEU A 18 -6.28 2.78 3.46
N GLY A 19 -5.53 2.79 2.34
CA GLY A 19 -5.12 3.99 1.64
C GLY A 19 -6.29 4.83 1.17
N PHE A 20 -7.33 4.20 0.62
CA PHE A 20 -8.55 4.87 0.19
C PHE A 20 -9.27 5.54 1.37
N VAL A 21 -9.48 4.81 2.46
CA VAL A 21 -10.13 5.35 3.67
C VAL A 21 -9.32 6.53 4.24
N LEU A 22 -7.99 6.38 4.33
CA LEU A 22 -7.08 7.43 4.79
C LEU A 22 -7.02 8.65 3.84
N THR A 23 -7.50 8.54 2.61
CA THR A 23 -7.59 9.67 1.67
C THR A 23 -8.97 10.33 1.75
N VAL A 24 -10.04 9.54 1.71
CA VAL A 24 -11.42 10.03 1.66
C VAL A 24 -11.86 10.64 2.98
N VAL A 25 -11.55 10.01 4.11
CA VAL A 25 -12.00 10.50 5.43
C VAL A 25 -11.43 11.89 5.74
N PRO A 26 -10.11 12.16 5.58
CA PRO A 26 -9.58 13.51 5.78
C PRO A 26 -10.13 14.54 4.81
N LEU A 27 -10.39 14.17 3.55
CA LEU A 27 -11.02 15.08 2.58
C LEU A 27 -12.44 15.44 3.01
N PHE A 28 -13.21 14.45 3.46
CA PHE A 28 -14.58 14.65 3.91
C PHE A 28 -14.64 15.57 5.13
N ILE A 29 -13.75 15.35 6.10
CA ILE A 29 -13.60 16.23 7.27
C ILE A 29 -13.18 17.65 6.83
N ALA A 30 -12.22 17.76 5.90
CA ALA A 30 -11.78 19.05 5.36
C ALA A 30 -12.90 19.81 4.63
N ALA A 31 -13.82 19.10 3.96
CA ALA A 31 -14.96 19.70 3.27
C ALA A 31 -16.03 20.25 4.24
N MET A 32 -16.15 19.67 5.43
CA MET A 32 -17.07 20.13 6.47
C MET A 32 -16.53 21.31 7.30
N LEU A 33 -15.23 21.62 7.18
CA LEU A 33 -14.59 22.70 7.94
C LEU A 33 -14.77 24.06 7.23
N PRO A 34 -14.87 25.17 7.99
CA PRO A 34 -14.99 26.50 7.41
C PRO A 34 -13.80 26.87 6.53
N ARG A 35 -14.05 27.64 5.46
CA ARG A 35 -13.00 28.14 4.56
C ARG A 35 -11.99 28.98 5.34
N GLY A 36 -10.70 28.70 5.14
CA GLY A 36 -9.58 29.35 5.85
C GLY A 36 -9.12 28.64 7.12
N ASN A 37 -9.69 27.48 7.47
CA ASN A 37 -9.22 26.72 8.61
C ASN A 37 -7.90 25.99 8.28
N ARG A 38 -6.84 26.30 9.04
CA ARG A 38 -5.52 25.64 8.92
C ARG A 38 -5.59 24.11 9.03
N MET A 39 -6.56 23.58 9.77
CA MET A 39 -6.75 22.12 9.88
C MET A 39 -7.27 21.50 8.59
N ALA A 40 -8.14 22.19 7.85
CA ALA A 40 -8.63 21.70 6.56
C ALA A 40 -7.50 21.61 5.53
N ASP A 41 -6.59 22.59 5.51
CA ASP A 41 -5.41 22.58 4.63
C ASP A 41 -4.42 21.48 5.01
N ARG A 42 -4.18 21.24 6.31
CA ARG A 42 -3.33 20.11 6.76
C ARG A 42 -3.93 18.76 6.39
N LEU A 43 -5.25 18.59 6.51
CA LEU A 43 -5.94 17.35 6.13
C LEU A 43 -5.87 17.11 4.62
N ARG A 44 -6.00 18.16 3.80
CA ARG A 44 -5.81 18.07 2.34
C ARG A 44 -4.38 17.71 1.96
N LEU A 45 -3.39 18.32 2.62
CA LEU A 45 -1.98 17.98 2.43
C LEU A 45 -1.73 16.52 2.82
N PHE A 46 -2.21 16.08 3.98
CA PHE A 46 -2.10 14.69 4.42
C PHE A 46 -2.69 13.72 3.38
N ALA A 47 -3.92 13.99 2.93
CA ALA A 47 -4.58 13.15 1.92
C ALA A 47 -3.84 13.13 0.57
N SER A 48 -3.10 14.19 0.21
CA SER A 48 -2.24 14.20 -0.98
C SER A 48 -1.00 13.29 -0.84
N TYR A 49 -0.48 13.12 0.37
CA TYR A 49 0.67 12.24 0.64
C TYR A 49 0.31 10.76 0.77
N VAL A 50 -0.94 10.43 1.15
CA VAL A 50 -1.39 9.04 1.33
C VAL A 50 -1.22 8.19 0.06
N PRO A 51 -1.64 8.63 -1.15
CA PRO A 51 -1.45 7.85 -2.39
C PRO A 51 0.03 7.53 -2.67
N ILE A 52 0.93 8.48 -2.40
CA ILE A 52 2.37 8.32 -2.60
C ILE A 52 2.94 7.27 -1.65
N ALA A 53 2.52 7.31 -0.38
CA ALA A 53 2.91 6.33 0.62
C ALA A 53 2.37 4.93 0.29
N VAL A 54 1.13 4.83 -0.17
CA VAL A 54 0.49 3.56 -0.59
C VAL A 54 1.20 2.96 -1.80
N MET A 55 1.46 3.75 -2.86
CA MET A 55 2.23 3.35 -4.03
C MET A 55 3.63 2.85 -3.64
N SER A 56 4.33 3.58 -2.76
CA SER A 56 5.66 3.19 -2.29
C SER A 56 5.64 1.89 -1.49
N CYS A 57 4.59 1.66 -0.70
CA CYS A 57 4.41 0.44 0.08
C CYS A 57 4.15 -0.77 -0.84
N ILE A 58 3.30 -0.60 -1.85
CA ILE A 58 3.03 -1.63 -2.87
C ILE A 58 4.31 -1.97 -3.63
N ALA A 59 5.07 -0.97 -4.09
CA ALA A 59 6.33 -1.17 -4.80
C ALA A 59 7.36 -1.94 -3.96
N ARG A 60 7.48 -1.62 -2.67
CA ARG A 60 8.37 -2.36 -1.76
C ARG A 60 7.92 -3.81 -1.54
N PHE A 61 6.62 -4.05 -1.48
CA PHE A 61 6.06 -5.40 -1.37
C PHE A 61 6.34 -6.23 -2.63
N GLU A 62 6.25 -5.65 -3.83
CA GLU A 62 6.63 -6.35 -5.07
C GLU A 62 8.11 -6.73 -5.09
N ILE A 63 9.00 -5.82 -4.67
CA ILE A 63 10.45 -6.10 -4.60
C ILE A 63 10.73 -7.26 -3.64
N LEU A 64 10.06 -7.28 -2.48
CA LEU A 64 10.20 -8.36 -1.51
C LEU A 64 9.75 -9.71 -2.09
N VAL A 65 8.65 -9.72 -2.86
CA VAL A 65 8.17 -10.93 -3.55
C VAL A 65 9.14 -11.38 -4.62
N ALA A 66 9.64 -10.48 -5.46
CA ALA A 66 10.61 -10.80 -6.48
C ALA A 66 11.86 -11.47 -5.86
N MET A 67 12.35 -10.94 -4.74
CA MET A 67 13.45 -11.56 -3.99
C MET A 67 13.13 -12.98 -3.52
N VAL A 68 11.94 -13.20 -2.92
CA VAL A 68 11.53 -14.54 -2.45
C VAL A 68 11.45 -15.54 -3.61
N VAL A 69 10.89 -15.12 -4.75
CA VAL A 69 10.80 -15.98 -5.95
C VAL A 69 12.19 -16.32 -6.49
N ILE A 70 13.10 -15.34 -6.54
CA ILE A 70 14.49 -15.56 -6.98
C ILE A 70 15.19 -16.55 -6.04
N VAL A 71 15.14 -16.33 -4.72
CA VAL A 71 15.79 -17.21 -3.73
C VAL A 71 15.23 -18.62 -3.78
N PHE A 72 13.91 -18.76 -3.90
CA PHE A 72 13.26 -20.06 -4.03
C PHE A 72 13.64 -20.77 -5.34
N GLY A 73 13.68 -20.04 -6.46
CA GLY A 73 14.14 -20.57 -7.75
C GLY A 73 15.60 -21.05 -7.69
N LEU A 74 16.48 -20.26 -7.06
CA LEU A 74 17.90 -20.59 -6.88
C LEU A 74 18.10 -21.82 -6.01
N THR A 75 17.37 -21.93 -4.90
CA THR A 75 17.45 -23.12 -4.03
C THR A 75 16.94 -24.37 -4.73
N VAL A 76 15.84 -24.30 -5.49
CA VAL A 76 15.35 -25.44 -6.28
C VAL A 76 16.33 -25.84 -7.38
N ALA A 77 16.96 -24.88 -8.04
CA ALA A 77 17.97 -25.15 -9.07
C ALA A 77 19.22 -25.82 -8.49
N LEU A 78 19.70 -25.36 -7.32
CA LEU A 78 20.84 -25.97 -6.62
C LEU A 78 20.53 -27.37 -6.08
N LEU A 79 19.28 -27.65 -5.70
CA LEU A 79 18.88 -28.96 -5.18
C LEU A 79 18.72 -30.03 -6.28
N HIS A 80 18.48 -29.61 -7.52
CA HIS A 80 18.34 -30.49 -8.69
C HIS A 80 19.60 -30.53 -9.57
N ALA A 81 20.65 -29.79 -9.21
CA ALA A 81 21.97 -29.85 -9.82
C ALA A 81 22.81 -30.95 -9.16
#